data_AF-A0A1Y4EX03-F1
#
_entry.id   AF-A0A1Y4EX03-F1
#
_cell.length_a   1.000
_cell.length_b   1.000
_cell.length_c   1.000
_cell.angle_alpha   90.00
_cell.angle_beta   90.00
_cell.angle_gamma   90.00
#
_symmetry.space_group_name_H-M   'P 1'
#
loop_
_entity.id
_entity.type
_entity.pdbx_description
1 polymer ?
#
loop_
_entity_poly.entity_id
_entity_poly.type
_entity_poly.pdbx_seq_one_letter_code
_entity_poly.pdbx_strand_id
1 'polypeptide(L)'
;MRFYLDHNIYIYSLNDESIGQAVETLKSDSVQFLYSPAHIEEVYTAFVKNGSKYQQNIQRIFEQISKFTDDMECLPSDTQIIIKGKSHQIAINELLELIQLNEWNLMVNISIK
;
A
#
# COMPACT_ATOMS: atom_id res chain seq x y z
N MET A 1 1.21 -21.19 -4.31
CA MET A 1 0.05 -20.56 -4.99
C MET A 1 0.15 -19.05 -4.81
N ARG A 2 -0.40 -18.21 -5.71
CA ARG A 2 -0.30 -16.73 -5.56
C ARG A 2 -1.67 -16.10 -5.42
N PHE A 3 -1.82 -15.24 -4.42
CA PHE A 3 -3.05 -14.51 -4.16
C PHE A 3 -2.83 -13.01 -4.21
N TYR A 4 -3.80 -12.32 -4.78
CA TYR A 4 -3.88 -10.88 -4.81
C TYR A 4 -4.85 -10.44 -3.71
N LEU A 5 -4.40 -9.59 -2.81
CA LEU A 5 -5.22 -9.10 -1.69
C LEU A 5 -5.74 -7.71 -2.00
N ASP A 6 -7.06 -7.54 -1.91
CA ASP A 6 -7.71 -6.24 -2.00
C ASP A 6 -7.23 -5.29 -0.88
N HIS A 7 -7.16 -3.99 -1.17
CA HIS A 7 -6.65 -3.00 -0.22
C HIS A 7 -7.43 -2.99 1.11
N ASN A 8 -8.73 -3.33 1.07
CA ASN A 8 -9.58 -3.37 2.26
C ASN A 8 -9.12 -4.41 3.29
N ILE A 9 -8.48 -5.50 2.85
CA ILE A 9 -7.95 -6.53 3.76
C ILE A 9 -6.87 -5.94 4.67
N TYR A 10 -6.00 -5.08 4.13
CA TYR A 10 -4.97 -4.41 4.94
C TYR A 10 -5.56 -3.37 5.90
N ILE A 11 -6.66 -2.71 5.50
CA ILE A 11 -7.35 -1.76 6.38
C ILE A 11 -8.01 -2.49 7.54
N TYR A 12 -8.75 -3.57 7.27
CA TYR A 12 -9.42 -4.34 8.31
C TYR A 12 -8.43 -5.05 9.24
N SER A 13 -7.29 -5.51 8.73
CA SER A 13 -6.27 -6.17 9.57
C SER A 13 -5.64 -5.26 10.63
N LEU A 14 -5.81 -3.93 10.52
CA LEU A 14 -5.39 -3.01 11.57
C LEU A 14 -6.20 -3.13 12.86
N ASN A 15 -7.43 -3.63 12.77
CA ASN A 15 -8.36 -3.75 13.90
C ASN A 15 -8.77 -5.20 14.19
N ASP A 16 -8.53 -6.13 13.26
CA ASP A 16 -8.86 -7.54 13.39
C ASP A 16 -7.61 -8.41 13.21
N GLU A 17 -7.06 -8.89 14.34
CA GLU A 17 -5.88 -9.75 14.36
C GLU A 17 -6.11 -11.12 13.69
N SER A 18 -7.36 -11.59 13.59
CA SER A 18 -7.67 -12.88 12.98
C SER A 18 -7.29 -12.91 11.50
N ILE A 19 -7.36 -11.77 10.82
CA ILE A 19 -6.93 -11.60 9.42
C ILE A 19 -5.42 -11.85 9.31
N GLY A 20 -4.63 -11.27 10.22
CA GLY A 20 -3.19 -11.48 10.25
C GLY A 20 -2.82 -12.95 10.49
N GLN A 21 -3.52 -13.61 11.42
CA GLN A 21 -3.30 -15.04 11.71
C GLN A 21 -3.66 -15.93 10.51
N ALA A 22 -4.74 -15.62 9.79
CA ALA A 22 -5.12 -16.33 8.58
C ALA A 22 -4.06 -16.18 7.47
N VAL A 23 -3.52 -14.96 7.29
CA VAL A 23 -2.43 -14.71 6.34
C VAL A 23 -1.19 -15.53 6.70
N GLU A 24 -0.75 -15.52 7.96
CA GLU A 24 0.44 -16.28 8.38
C GLU A 24 0.25 -17.79 8.20
N THR A 25 -0.95 -18.31 8.49
CA THR A 25 -1.29 -19.71 8.27
C THR A 25 -1.19 -20.06 6.78
N LEU A 26 -1.77 -19.23 5.91
CA LEU A 26 -1.68 -19.44 4.46
C LEU A 26 -0.25 -19.32 3.92
N LYS A 27 0.56 -18.40 4.46
CA LYS A 27 2.00 -18.29 4.12
C LYS A 27 2.73 -19.58 4.48
N SER A 28 2.44 -20.17 5.63
CA SER A 28 3.03 -21.46 6.04
C SER A 28 2.65 -22.61 5.09
N ASP A 29 1.49 -22.51 4.44
CA ASP A 29 1.02 -23.41 3.37
C ASP A 29 1.55 -23.04 1.96
N SER A 30 2.64 -22.27 1.88
CA SER A 30 3.29 -21.87 0.62
C SER A 30 2.42 -20.99 -0.31
N VAL A 31 1.52 -20.20 0.28
CA VAL A 31 0.83 -19.11 -0.42
C VAL A 31 1.71 -17.86 -0.41
N GLN A 32 1.89 -17.26 -1.58
CA GLN A 32 2.55 -15.97 -1.74
C GLN A 32 1.49 -14.90 -2.03
N PHE A 33 1.43 -13.88 -1.18
CA PHE A 33 0.56 -12.74 -1.41
C PHE A 33 1.28 -11.67 -2.20
N LEU A 34 0.53 -10.97 -3.06
CA LEU A 34 1.03 -9.90 -3.90
C LEU A 34 0.18 -8.64 -3.69
N TYR A 35 0.81 -7.48 -3.81
CA TYR A 35 0.12 -6.19 -3.96
C TYR A 35 0.37 -5.61 -5.35
N SER A 36 -0.29 -4.50 -5.70
CA SER A 36 0.05 -3.72 -6.90
C SER A 36 0.14 -2.23 -6.56
N PRO A 37 0.77 -1.41 -7.41
CA PRO A 37 0.75 0.04 -7.28
C PRO A 37 -0.65 0.63 -7.16
N ALA A 38 -1.66 0.01 -7.79
CA ALA A 38 -3.03 0.50 -7.75
C ALA A 38 -3.59 0.50 -6.31
N HIS A 39 -3.22 -0.46 -5.47
CA HIS A 39 -3.62 -0.45 -4.05
C HIS A 39 -3.04 0.74 -3.30
N ILE A 40 -1.80 1.11 -3.64
CA ILE A 40 -1.12 2.23 -3.03
C ILE A 40 -1.80 3.54 -3.47
N GLU A 41 -2.18 3.65 -4.74
CA GLU A 41 -2.96 4.77 -5.27
C GLU A 41 -4.36 4.88 -4.65
N GLU A 42 -5.05 3.76 -4.43
CA GLU A 42 -6.37 3.72 -3.80
C GLU A 42 -6.31 4.16 -2.33
N VAL A 43 -5.35 3.62 -1.58
CA VAL A 43 -5.09 4.02 -0.19
C VAL A 43 -4.74 5.51 -0.12
N TYR A 44 -3.95 6.00 -1.06
CA TYR A 44 -3.61 7.42 -1.15
C TYR A 44 -4.82 8.31 -1.52
N THR A 45 -5.62 7.90 -2.50
CA THR A 45 -6.81 8.64 -2.91
C THR A 45 -7.83 8.74 -1.77
N ALA A 46 -7.98 7.66 -1.00
CA ALA A 46 -8.76 7.65 0.22
C ALA A 46 -8.18 8.59 1.29
N PHE A 47 -6.85 8.67 1.42
CA PHE A 47 -6.18 9.63 2.30
C PHE A 47 -6.46 11.09 1.89
N VAL A 48 -6.21 11.47 0.63
CA VAL A 48 -6.40 12.85 0.15
C VAL A 48 -7.83 13.33 0.35
N LYS A 49 -8.82 12.46 0.13
CA LYS A 49 -10.23 12.80 0.29
C LYS A 49 -10.68 12.97 1.75
N ASN A 50 -10.04 12.27 2.70
CA ASN A 50 -10.51 12.17 4.09
C ASN A 50 -9.62 12.91 5.13
N GLY A 51 -8.45 13.42 4.74
CA GLY A 51 -7.62 14.32 5.55
C GLY A 51 -6.86 13.67 6.72
N SER A 52 -6.42 14.51 7.67
CA SER A 52 -5.39 14.22 8.69
C SER A 52 -5.68 13.05 9.65
N LYS A 53 -6.94 12.62 9.81
CA LYS A 53 -7.29 11.42 10.60
C LYS A 53 -6.65 10.14 10.04
N TYR A 54 -6.32 10.11 8.74
CA TYR A 54 -5.76 8.95 8.06
C TYR A 54 -4.22 8.87 8.13
N GLN A 55 -3.53 9.93 8.57
CA GLN A 55 -2.07 10.01 8.52
C GLN A 55 -1.38 9.00 9.44
N GLN A 56 -1.95 8.72 10.63
CA GLN A 56 -1.45 7.66 11.52
C GLN A 56 -1.80 6.25 11.02
N ASN A 57 -2.82 6.12 10.16
CA ASN A 57 -3.27 4.84 9.64
C ASN A 57 -2.51 4.44 8.37
N ILE A 58 -2.07 5.41 7.55
CA ILE A 58 -1.43 5.11 6.26
C ILE A 58 -0.10 4.37 6.42
N GLN A 59 0.72 4.78 7.38
CA GLN A 59 1.99 4.11 7.68
C GLN A 59 1.74 2.65 8.13
N ARG A 60 0.74 2.46 9.01
CA ARG A 60 0.37 1.13 9.51
C ARG A 60 -0.19 0.23 8.39
N ILE A 61 -0.95 0.80 7.44
CA ILE A 61 -1.42 0.06 6.25
C ILE A 61 -0.22 -0.39 5.43
N PHE A 62 0.76 0.47 5.18
CA PHE A 62 1.96 0.10 4.44
C PHE A 62 2.80 -0.98 5.15
N GLU A 63 2.93 -0.90 6.47
CA GLU A 63 3.56 -1.94 7.28
C GLU A 63 2.84 -3.29 7.13
N GLN A 64 1.49 -3.29 7.10
CA GLN A 64 0.71 -4.51 6.86
C GLN A 64 0.88 -5.06 5.43
N ILE A 65 0.90 -4.19 4.41
CA ILE A 65 1.15 -4.62 3.03
C ILE A 65 2.51 -5.32 2.93
N SER A 66 3.56 -4.71 3.49
CA SER A 66 4.90 -5.30 3.54
C SER A 66 4.91 -6.64 4.26
N LYS A 67 4.33 -6.70 5.46
CA LYS A 67 4.25 -7.94 6.24
C LYS A 67 3.53 -9.07 5.50
N PHE A 68 2.40 -8.76 4.86
CA PHE A 68 1.57 -9.78 4.23
C PHE A 68 2.16 -10.29 2.93
N THR A 69 2.81 -9.41 2.16
CA THR A 69 3.26 -9.71 0.79
C THR A 69 4.76 -9.96 0.66
N ASP A 70 5.54 -9.82 1.73
CA ASP A 70 7.00 -9.94 1.72
C ASP A 70 7.64 -9.09 0.60
N ASP A 71 7.12 -7.89 0.39
CA ASP A 71 7.64 -6.96 -0.61
C ASP A 71 7.46 -7.39 -2.07
N MET A 72 6.52 -8.30 -2.32
CA MET A 72 6.24 -8.83 -3.66
C MET A 72 5.14 -8.06 -4.38
N GLU A 73 5.55 -7.32 -5.40
CA GLU A 73 4.69 -6.50 -6.24
C GLU A 73 4.29 -7.24 -7.53
N CYS A 74 3.06 -7.03 -7.94
CA CYS A 74 2.48 -7.47 -9.20
C CYS A 74 2.24 -6.23 -10.10
N LEU A 75 2.88 -6.22 -11.27
CA LEU A 75 2.72 -5.18 -12.27
C LEU A 75 2.10 -5.76 -13.55
N PRO A 76 1.02 -5.15 -14.08
CA PRO A 76 0.58 -5.46 -15.42
C PRO A 76 1.63 -4.97 -16.43
N SER A 77 1.88 -5.77 -17.47
CA SER A 77 2.58 -5.37 -18.68
C SER A 77 1.74 -5.70 -19.91
N ASP A 78 2.11 -5.14 -21.06
CA ASP A 78 1.40 -5.34 -22.34
C ASP A 78 1.26 -6.82 -22.74
N THR A 79 2.12 -7.69 -22.22
CA THR A 79 2.20 -9.09 -22.62
C THR A 79 2.05 -10.07 -21.46
N GLN A 80 2.32 -9.66 -20.22
CA GLN A 80 2.30 -10.56 -19.06
C GLN A 80 2.17 -9.83 -17.72
N ILE A 81 1.98 -10.60 -16.66
CA ILE A 81 2.10 -10.10 -15.29
C ILE A 81 3.57 -10.23 -14.86
N ILE A 82 4.16 -9.11 -14.44
CA ILE A 82 5.52 -9.06 -13.90
C ILE A 82 5.43 -9.09 -12.38
N ILE A 83 6.09 -10.07 -11.76
CA ILE A 83 6.22 -10.15 -10.30
C ILE A 83 7.65 -9.77 -9.95
N LYS A 84 7.82 -8.80 -9.06
CA LYS A 84 9.14 -8.37 -8.59
C LYS A 84 9.13 -8.12 -7.10
N GLY A 85 10.23 -8.47 -6.44
CA GLY A 85 10.52 -7.97 -5.10
C GLY A 85 11.03 -6.55 -5.22
N LYS A 86 10.26 -5.57 -4.78
CA LYS A 86 10.75 -4.20 -4.60
C LYS A 86 10.60 -3.89 -3.13
N SER A 87 11.70 -3.52 -2.45
CA SER A 87 11.61 -3.05 -1.08
C SER A 87 10.53 -1.97 -1.01
N HIS A 88 9.44 -2.25 -0.30
CA HIS A 88 8.29 -1.34 -0.25
C HIS A 88 8.71 0.03 0.24
N GLN A 89 9.74 0.10 1.07
CA GLN A 89 10.32 1.35 1.56
C GLN A 89 10.67 2.31 0.41
N ILE A 90 11.18 1.81 -0.72
CA ILE A 90 11.51 2.66 -1.88
C ILE A 90 10.24 3.13 -2.56
N ALA A 91 9.27 2.25 -2.81
CA ALA A 91 8.01 2.63 -3.47
C ALA A 91 7.16 3.56 -2.58
N ILE A 92 7.15 3.33 -1.27
CA ILE A 92 6.50 4.16 -0.26
C ILE A 92 7.22 5.50 -0.14
N ASN A 93 8.55 5.54 -0.10
CA ASN A 93 9.30 6.79 -0.05
C ASN A 93 9.10 7.62 -1.32
N GLU A 94 9.15 7.00 -2.50
CA GLU A 94 8.84 7.65 -3.78
C GLU A 94 7.42 8.23 -3.75
N LEU A 95 6.45 7.49 -3.20
CA LEU A 95 5.08 7.99 -3.07
C LEU A 95 4.98 9.13 -2.04
N LEU A 96 5.54 8.98 -0.84
CA LEU A 96 5.54 10.00 0.21
C LEU A 96 6.24 11.28 -0.25
N GLU A 97 7.32 11.18 -1.03
CA GLU A 97 7.97 12.32 -1.69
C GLU A 97 7.03 13.00 -2.68
N LEU A 98 6.34 12.24 -3.54
CA LEU A 98 5.34 12.79 -4.46
C LEU A 98 4.18 13.47 -3.71
N ILE A 99 3.76 12.92 -2.56
CA ILE A 99 2.73 13.49 -1.69
C ILE A 99 3.20 14.82 -1.10
N GLN A 100 4.38 14.85 -0.49
CA GLN A 100 4.95 16.07 0.09
C GLN A 100 5.17 17.15 -0.96
N LEU A 101 5.64 16.78 -2.16
CA LEU A 101 5.81 17.70 -3.28
C LEU A 101 4.48 18.28 -3.77
N ASN A 102 3.42 17.47 -3.83
CA ASN A 102 2.08 17.95 -4.21
C ASN A 102 1.46 18.87 -3.15
N GLU A 103 1.62 18.56 -1.86
CA GLU A 103 1.17 19.42 -0.76
C GLU A 103 1.93 20.76 -0.73
N TRP A 104 3.25 20.74 -0.98
CA TRP A 104 4.07 21.96 -1.10
C TRP A 104 3.58 22.83 -2.26
N ASN A 105 3.34 22.24 -3.44
CA ASN A 105 2.85 22.97 -4.61
C ASN A 105 1.44 23.55 -4.38
N LEU A 106 0.57 22.86 -3.63
CA LEU A 106 -0.75 23.39 -3.28
C LEU A 106 -0.65 24.59 -2.31
N MET A 107 0.21 24.49 -1.30
CA MET A 107 0.46 25.53 -0.29
C MET A 107 1.10 26.80 -0.87
N VAL A 108 2.06 26.63 -1.78
CA VAL A 108 2.69 27.75 -2.51
C VAL A 108 1.69 28.46 -3.41
N ASN A 109 0.80 27.73 -4.09
CA ASN A 109 -0.23 28.34 -4.94
C ASN A 109 -1.32 29.09 -4.15
N ILE A 110 -1.60 28.69 -2.91
CA ILE A 110 -2.53 29.41 -2.02
C ILE A 110 -1.88 30.67 -1.43
N SER A 111 -0.58 30.65 -1.16
CA SER A 111 0.15 31.77 -0.55
C SER A 111 0.51 32.90 -1.53
N ILE A 112 0.32 32.69 -2.84
CA ILE A 112 0.62 33.66 -3.91
C ILE A 112 -0.67 34.38 -4.42
N LYS A 113 -1.85 34.09 -3.86
CA LYS A 113 -3.08 34.84 -4.10
C LYS A 113 -3.40 35.79 -2.95
#